data_AF-A0A845GIS4-F1
#
_entry.id   AF-A0A845GIS4-F1
#
_cell.length_a   1.000
_cell.length_b   1.000
_cell.length_c   1.000
_cell.angle_alpha   90.00
_cell.angle_beta   90.00
_cell.angle_gamma   90.00
#
_symmetry.space_group_name_H-M   'P 1'
#
loop_
_entity.id
_entity.type
_entity.pdbx_description
1 polymer ?
#
loop_
_entity_poly.entity_id
_entity_poly.type
_entity_poly.pdbx_seq_one_letter_code
_entity_poly.pdbx_strand_id
1 'polypeptide(L)' 'MDRISDAEFRAQDGTVSMKREYGSTPHGNPMAGRWVLRDAADVMLDFDRYANDLAERHALKLF' A
#
# COMPACT_ATOMS: atom_id res chain seq x y z
N MET A 1 -1.33 -13.35 21.72
CA MET A 1 -1.22 -11.96 21.21
C MET A 1 -1.86 -11.95 19.84
N ASP A 2 -3.10 -11.52 19.72
CA ASP A 2 -3.76 -11.37 18.43
C ASP A 2 -4.09 -9.90 18.23
N ARG A 3 -3.33 -9.25 17.36
CA ARG A 3 -3.59 -7.88 16.91
C ARG A 3 -3.10 -7.74 15.48
N ILE A 4 -3.63 -8.61 14.61
CA ILE A 4 -3.68 -8.32 13.18
C ILE A 4 -4.80 -7.28 13.04
N SER A 5 -4.48 -5.99 13.02
CA SER A 5 -5.49 -4.97 12.75
C SER A 5 -4.91 -3.88 11.85
N ASP A 6 -5.51 -3.81 10.65
CA ASP A 6 -5.79 -2.59 9.89
C ASP A 6 -4.65 -1.75 9.34
N ALA A 7 -4.00 -2.21 8.26
CA ALA A 7 -3.32 -1.29 7.36
C ALA A 7 -3.39 -1.75 5.90
N GLU A 8 -4.55 -2.25 5.47
CA GLU A 8 -4.87 -2.47 4.05
C GLU A 8 -6.05 -1.57 3.68
N PHE A 9 -5.83 -0.70 2.70
CA PHE A 9 -6.85 0.10 2.05
C PHE A 9 -7.14 -0.52 0.69
N ARG A 10 -8.41 -0.62 0.31
CA ARG A 10 -8.79 -1.04 -1.04
C ARG A 10 -9.75 -0.02 -1.61
N ALA A 11 -9.50 0.42 -2.83
CA ALA A 11 -10.46 1.26 -3.52
C ALA A 11 -11.80 0.51 -3.64
N GLN A 12 -12.92 1.21 -3.51
CA GLN A 12 -14.27 0.63 -3.62
C GLN A 12 -14.49 -0.10 -4.95
N ASP A 13 -13.86 0.38 -6.01
CA ASP A 13 -13.94 -0.19 -7.35
C ASP A 13 -13.06 -1.45 -7.52
N GLY A 14 -12.28 -1.82 -6.49
CA GLY A 14 -11.38 -2.98 -6.51
C GLY A 14 -10.16 -2.83 -7.43
N THR A 15 -10.02 -1.68 -8.09
CA THR A 15 -8.97 -1.38 -9.07
C THR A 15 -7.58 -1.24 -8.47
N VAL A 16 -7.48 -0.80 -7.21
CA VAL A 16 -6.21 -0.67 -6.50
C VAL A 16 -6.34 -1.07 -5.03
N SER A 17 -5.23 -1.55 -4.48
CA SER A 17 -5.07 -1.87 -3.07
C SER A 17 -3.79 -1.24 -2.54
N MET A 18 -3.81 -0.83 -1.29
CA MET A 18 -2.72 -0.15 -0.61
C MET A 18 -2.48 -0.84 0.71
N LYS A 19 -1.29 -1.38 0.93
CA LYS A 19 -0.99 -2.10 2.18
C LYS A 19 0.37 -1.72 2.73
N ARG A 20 0.52 -1.74 4.05
CA ARG A 20 1.85 -1.66 4.66
C ARG A 20 2.58 -2.97 4.46
N GLU A 21 3.70 -2.91 3.75
CA GLU A 21 4.57 -4.06 3.57
C GLU A 21 5.84 -3.93 4.43
N TYR A 22 6.15 -5.02 5.12
CA TYR A 22 7.35 -5.17 5.93
C TYR A 22 8.19 -6.28 5.28
N GLY A 23 9.39 -5.93 4.81
CA GLY A 23 10.23 -6.86 4.07
C GLY A 23 11.24 -6.11 3.21
N SER A 24 11.70 -6.76 2.15
CA SER A 24 12.55 -6.15 1.12
C SER A 24 11.81 -6.19 -0.21
N THR A 25 11.97 -5.14 -1.02
CA THR A 25 11.54 -5.16 -2.42
C THR A 25 12.29 -6.27 -3.17
N PRO A 26 11.84 -6.67 -4.37
CA PRO A 26 12.54 -7.68 -5.18
C PRO A 26 14.02 -7.35 -5.47
N HIS A 27 14.37 -6.06 -5.45
CA HIS A 27 15.76 -5.57 -5.56
C HIS A 27 16.53 -5.51 -4.22
N GLY A 28 15.98 -6.06 -3.14
CA GLY A 28 16.63 -6.09 -1.83
C GLY A 28 16.52 -4.80 -1.03
N ASN A 29 15.76 -3.79 -1.48
CA ASN A 29 15.60 -2.56 -0.71
C ASN A 29 14.60 -2.77 0.43
N PRO A 30 14.91 -2.39 1.68
CA PRO A 30 13.97 -2.56 2.78
C PRO A 30 12.71 -1.71 2.56
N MET A 31 11.54 -2.36 2.53
CA MET A 31 10.24 -1.70 2.54
C MET A 31 9.97 -1.03 3.88
N ALA A 32 10.53 -1.55 4.99
CA ALA A 32 10.55 -0.88 6.30
C ALA A 32 9.19 -0.31 6.77
N GLY A 33 8.08 -0.99 6.45
CA GLY A 33 6.73 -0.54 6.83
C GLY A 33 6.18 0.60 5.98
N ARG A 34 6.70 0.78 4.76
CA ARG A 34 6.16 1.69 3.75
C ARG A 34 4.82 1.14 3.23
N TRP A 35 3.95 2.08 2.89
CA TRP A 35 2.73 1.81 2.14
C TRP A 35 3.09 1.52 0.70
N VAL A 36 2.51 0.44 0.18
CA VAL A 36 2.70 0.00 -1.20
C VAL A 36 1.35 0.01 -1.87
N LEU A 37 1.25 0.70 -3.00
CA LEU A 37 0.10 0.72 -3.88
C LEU A 37 0.28 -0.36 -4.94
N ARG A 38 -0.76 -1.19 -5.10
CA ARG A 38 -0.84 -2.26 -6.10
C ARG A 38 -2.12 -2.14 -6.90
N ASP A 39 -2.05 -2.50 -8.17
CA ASP A 39 -3.23 -2.61 -9.04
C ASP A 39 -4.00 -3.93 -8.79
N ALA A 40 -5.11 -4.12 -9.49
CA ALA A 40 -5.91 -5.35 -9.48
C ALA A 40 -5.13 -6.62 -9.87
N ALA A 41 -4.05 -6.52 -10.66
CA ALA A 41 -3.15 -7.63 -10.98
C ALA A 41 -2.02 -7.83 -9.95
N ASP A 42 -2.11 -7.20 -8.76
CA ASP A 42 -1.10 -7.21 -7.68
C ASP A 42 0.26 -6.59 -8.08
N VAL A 43 0.32 -5.85 -9.20
CA VAL A 43 1.55 -5.17 -9.64
C VAL A 43 1.77 -3.93 -8.79
N MET A 44 2.97 -3.79 -8.21
CA MET A 44 3.37 -2.59 -7.47
C MET A 44 3.41 -1.39 -8.41
N LEU A 45 2.52 -0.43 -8.19
CA LEU A 45 2.47 0.82 -8.93
C LEU A 45 3.40 1.86 -8.30
N ASP A 46 3.37 1.97 -6.96
CA ASP A 46 4.08 3.00 -6.22
C ASP A 46 4.23 2.64 -4.73
N PHE A 47 5.09 3.35 -4.00
CA PHE A 47 5.23 3.18 -2.55
C PHE A 47 5.62 4.49 -1.86
N ASP A 48 5.12 4.72 -0.64
CA ASP A 48 5.49 5.87 0.18
C ASP A 48 5.51 5.53 1.68
N ARG A 49 6.12 6.38 2.49
CA ARG A 49 6.07 6.25 3.96
C ARG A 49 4.67 6.55 4.50
N TYR A 50 3.92 7.44 3.84
CA TYR A 50 2.62 7.90 4.30
C TYR A 50 1.51 7.49 3.32
N ALA A 51 0.47 6.81 3.83
CA ALA A 51 -0.70 6.43 3.04
C ALA A 51 -1.36 7.63 2.38
N ASN A 52 -1.49 8.72 3.12
CA ASN A 52 -2.18 9.92 2.65
C ASN A 52 -1.46 10.53 1.44
N ASP A 53 -0.13 10.64 1.49
CA ASP A 53 0.67 11.17 0.38
C ASP A 53 0.56 10.28 -0.86
N LEU A 54 0.61 8.96 -0.67
CA LEU A 54 0.41 7.97 -1.73
C LEU A 54 -1.00 8.05 -2.34
N ALA A 55 -2.02 8.24 -1.51
CA ALA A 55 -3.39 8.39 -1.97
C ALA A 55 -3.61 9.72 -2.71
N GLU A 56 -3.12 10.84 -2.18
CA GLU A 56 -3.22 12.16 -2.82
C GLU A 56 -2.53 12.18 -4.20
N ARG A 57 -1.35 11.56 -4.33
CA ARG A 57 -0.65 11.44 -5.63
C ARG A 57 -1.45 10.67 -6.68
N HIS A 58 -2.21 9.67 -6.24
CA HIS A 58 -3.01 8.81 -7.12
C HIS A 58 -4.49 9.19 -7.14
N ALA A 59 -4.85 10.36 -6.59
CA ALA A 59 -6.22 10.85 -6.45
C ALA A 59 -7.18 9.83 -5.78
N LEU A 60 -6.66 8.98 -4.90
CA LEU A 60 -7.40 7.99 -4.15
C LEU A 60 -8.04 8.66 -2.93
N LYS A 61 -9.32 8.38 -2.70
CA LYS A 61 -10.00 8.78 -1.47
C LYS A 61 -9.83 7.66 -0.45
N LEU A 62 -9.02 7.90 0.59
CA LEU A 62 -8.99 7.04 1.78
C LEU A 62 -10.26 7.35 2.60
N PHE A 63 -11.16 6.39 2.73
CA PHE A 63 -12.40 6.49 3.52
C PHE A 63 -12.45 5.39 4.57
#